data_AF-B5B436-F1
#
_entry.id   AF-B5B436-F1
#
_cell.length_a   1.000
_cell.length_b   1.000
_cell.length_c   1.000
_cell.angle_alpha   90.00
_cell.angle_beta   90.00
_cell.angle_gamma   90.00
#
_symmetry.space_group_name_H-M   'P 1'
#
loop_
_entity.id
_entity.type
_entity.pdbx_description
1 polymer ?
#
loop_
_entity_poly.entity_id
_entity_poly.type
_entity_poly.pdbx_seq_one_letter_code
_entity_poly.pdbx_strand_id
1 'polypeptide(L)'
;KDAKGQTILKMVGQYTTIVGRVPSFTLEYLLRPSLEKPSVQQELYIYNATSAAIDGGIFFAKDTSLNGNDGVPVSAQGNNAGMYIADGKYKLFLNMGVEDGPAKFNAMNYHRNGGYNLSDYAMNDYSPANFDGTGIKVKNLKEGATVYSGSDSAYSAKWNWQTFQPDTVYHFRNDLGIATAGLVVPEAAETYKNKTTSDQKNHVQDNITIEMKTHNLGYSSEWKDINVTSKIPDELDIDPSTIKVTLNNGDQVAIDASKYNQTTRM
;
A
#
# COMPACT_ATOMS: atom_id res chain seq x y z
N LYS A 1 8.98 -22.99 0.94
CA LYS A 1 7.51 -23.08 1.16
C LYS A 1 7.21 -22.35 2.47
N ASP A 2 6.10 -21.62 2.58
CA ASP A 2 5.72 -20.97 3.84
C ASP A 2 5.17 -21.99 4.86
N ALA A 3 4.80 -21.52 6.06
CA ALA A 3 4.21 -22.36 7.10
C ALA A 3 2.89 -23.04 6.69
N LYS A 4 2.27 -22.62 5.59
CA LYS A 4 1.02 -23.17 5.03
C LYS A 4 1.27 -23.97 3.73
N GLY A 5 2.51 -24.25 3.35
CA GLY A 5 2.84 -25.02 2.15
C GLY A 5 2.76 -24.24 0.82
N GLN A 6 2.68 -22.90 0.87
CA GLN A 6 2.68 -22.05 -0.32
C GLN A 6 4.11 -21.86 -0.85
N THR A 7 4.25 -21.81 -2.18
CA THR A 7 5.56 -21.54 -2.79
C THR A 7 5.97 -20.11 -2.51
N ILE A 8 7.17 -19.94 -1.97
CA ILE A 8 7.83 -18.65 -1.82
C ILE A 8 9.01 -18.64 -2.78
N LEU A 9 9.17 -17.54 -3.53
CA LEU A 9 10.39 -17.30 -4.31
C LEU A 9 11.30 -16.39 -3.49
N LYS A 10 12.57 -16.78 -3.36
CA LYS A 10 13.57 -16.07 -2.57
C LYS A 10 14.81 -15.85 -3.42
N MET A 11 15.31 -14.63 -3.41
CA MET A 11 16.63 -14.29 -3.94
C MET A 11 17.45 -13.69 -2.80
N VAL A 12 18.68 -14.16 -2.63
CA VAL A 12 19.62 -13.63 -1.66
C VAL A 12 20.83 -13.11 -2.41
N GLY A 13 21.26 -11.90 -2.07
CA GLY A 13 22.40 -11.26 -2.70
C GLY A 13 23.20 -10.45 -1.69
N GLN A 14 24.35 -9.98 -2.16
CA GLN A 14 25.18 -9.04 -1.42
C GLN A 14 25.32 -7.77 -2.24
N TYR A 15 25.21 -6.62 -1.58
CA TYR A 15 25.50 -5.33 -2.17
C TYR A 15 26.80 -4.79 -1.57
N THR A 16 27.72 -4.43 -2.45
CA THR A 16 29.03 -3.89 -2.11
C THR A 16 29.04 -2.41 -2.45
N THR A 17 29.29 -1.55 -1.46
CA THR A 17 29.46 -0.12 -1.72
C THR A 17 30.77 0.15 -2.48
N ILE A 18 30.78 1.20 -3.30
CA ILE A 18 31.95 1.60 -4.10
C ILE A 18 33.13 2.00 -3.19
N VAL A 19 32.82 2.52 -1.99
CA VAL A 19 33.80 2.86 -0.97
C VAL A 19 34.18 1.58 -0.19
N GLY A 20 35.12 0.81 -0.75
CA GLY A 20 35.83 -0.22 0.02
C GLY A 20 35.71 -1.68 -0.45
N ARG A 21 35.00 -2.00 -1.54
CA ARG A 21 34.96 -3.37 -2.15
C ARG A 21 34.71 -4.53 -1.16
N VAL A 22 34.04 -4.28 -0.04
CA VAL A 22 33.57 -5.30 0.91
C VAL A 22 32.04 -5.27 0.91
N PRO A 23 31.35 -6.43 0.83
CA PRO A 23 29.89 -6.50 0.97
C PRO A 23 29.43 -5.68 2.18
N SER A 24 28.59 -4.68 1.93
CA SER A 24 28.09 -3.79 2.97
C SER A 24 26.70 -4.19 3.43
N PHE A 25 25.92 -4.81 2.55
CA PHE A 25 24.60 -5.32 2.88
C PHE A 25 24.40 -6.74 2.36
N THR A 26 23.73 -7.55 3.18
CA THR A 26 23.06 -8.76 2.70
C THR A 26 21.61 -8.37 2.40
N LEU A 27 21.17 -8.71 1.19
CA LEU A 27 19.83 -8.44 0.70
C LEU A 27 19.09 -9.76 0.55
N GLU A 28 17.85 -9.80 1.03
CA GLU A 28 16.91 -10.88 0.74
C GLU A 28 15.66 -10.27 0.11
N TYR A 29 15.38 -10.66 -1.13
CA TYR A 29 14.15 -10.30 -1.82
C TYR A 29 13.22 -11.50 -1.86
N LEU A 30 12.01 -11.30 -1.36
CA LEU A 30 11.00 -12.35 -1.21
C LEU A 30 9.76 -12.01 -2.02
N LEU A 31 9.24 -13.01 -2.72
CA LEU A 31 7.90 -12.98 -3.31
C LEU A 31 7.04 -14.01 -2.60
N ARG A 32 6.12 -13.51 -1.77
CA ARG A 32 5.23 -14.33 -0.94
C ARG A 32 3.78 -14.10 -1.34
N PRO A 33 2.98 -15.14 -1.61
CA PRO A 33 1.54 -14.96 -1.76
C PRO A 33 0.95 -14.34 -0.49
N SER A 34 0.10 -13.33 -0.65
CA SER A 34 -0.67 -12.79 0.48
C SER A 34 -1.69 -13.82 0.93
N LEU A 35 -1.85 -13.93 2.25
CA LEU A 35 -2.83 -14.84 2.86
C LEU A 35 -4.25 -14.25 2.87
N GLU A 36 -4.36 -12.94 2.69
CA GLU A 36 -5.59 -12.17 2.88
C GLU A 36 -6.15 -11.61 1.56
N LYS A 37 -5.28 -11.42 0.56
CA LYS A 37 -5.61 -10.74 -0.69
C LYS A 37 -5.05 -11.53 -1.88
N PRO A 38 -5.65 -11.43 -3.08
CA PRO A 38 -5.09 -11.98 -4.32
C PRO A 38 -3.91 -11.12 -4.80
N SER A 39 -2.89 -11.00 -3.95
CA SER A 39 -1.65 -10.28 -4.21
C SER A 39 -0.44 -11.13 -3.85
N VAL A 40 0.70 -10.74 -4.41
CA VAL A 40 2.02 -11.18 -4.02
C VAL A 40 2.69 -10.02 -3.29
N GLN A 41 3.12 -10.30 -2.07
CA GLN A 41 3.97 -9.42 -1.28
C GLN A 41 5.37 -9.45 -1.88
N GLN A 42 5.88 -8.27 -2.23
CA GLN A 42 7.27 -8.05 -2.62
C GLN A 42 7.98 -7.47 -1.42
N GLU A 43 8.75 -8.31 -0.74
CA GLU A 43 9.46 -7.94 0.48
C GLU A 43 10.95 -7.81 0.17
N LEU A 44 11.59 -6.79 0.74
CA LEU A 44 13.03 -6.63 0.75
C LEU A 44 13.49 -6.55 2.20
N TYR A 45 14.39 -7.44 2.56
CA TYR A 45 15.11 -7.43 3.82
C TYR A 45 16.54 -7.00 3.56
N ILE A 46 17.01 -6.02 4.33
CA ILE A 46 18.37 -5.50 4.24
C ILE A 46 19.03 -5.68 5.61
N TYR A 47 20.08 -6.48 5.63
CA TYR A 47 20.93 -6.65 6.80
C TYR A 47 22.23 -5.90 6.59
N ASN A 48 22.54 -4.96 7.49
CA ASN A 48 23.85 -4.32 7.52
C ASN A 48 24.87 -5.26 8.19
N ALA A 49 25.70 -5.89 7.35
CA ALA A 49 26.71 -6.83 7.79
C ALA A 49 28.05 -6.15 8.17
N THR A 50 28.09 -4.81 8.17
CA THR A 50 29.29 -4.03 8.53
C THR A 50 29.27 -3.62 9.99
N SER A 51 30.43 -3.17 10.48
CA SER A 51 30.58 -2.57 11.81
C SER A 51 30.18 -1.08 11.87
N ALA A 52 29.79 -0.48 10.73
CA ALA A 52 29.50 0.94 10.63
C ALA A 52 28.01 1.19 10.34
N ALA A 53 27.47 2.27 10.89
CA ALA A 53 26.18 2.78 10.48
C ALA A 53 26.30 3.39 9.07
N ILE A 54 25.37 3.05 8.18
CA ILE A 54 25.38 3.48 6.79
C ILE A 54 24.08 4.20 6.48
N ASP A 55 24.18 5.42 5.96
CA ASP A 55 23.02 6.18 5.51
C ASP A 55 22.63 5.78 4.07
N GLY A 56 21.33 5.61 3.83
CA GLY A 56 20.83 5.28 2.50
C GLY A 56 19.33 5.41 2.34
N GLY A 57 18.90 5.33 1.09
CA GLY A 57 17.51 5.33 0.70
C GLY A 57 17.19 4.14 -0.21
N ILE A 58 15.98 3.61 -0.09
CA ILE A 58 15.49 2.53 -0.95
C ILE A 58 14.65 3.15 -2.07
N PHE A 59 15.07 2.88 -3.31
CA PHE A 59 14.35 3.23 -4.52
C PHE A 59 14.04 1.96 -5.30
N PHE A 60 12.82 1.89 -5.81
CA PHE A 60 12.36 0.80 -6.64
C PHE A 60 11.51 1.36 -7.76
N ALA A 61 11.68 0.83 -8.97
CA ALA A 61 10.83 1.17 -10.09
C ALA A 61 10.70 0.01 -11.05
N LYS A 62 9.55 -0.08 -11.72
CA LYS A 62 9.23 -1.11 -12.70
C LYS A 62 8.44 -0.55 -13.85
N ASP A 63 8.81 -1.03 -15.02
CA ASP A 63 8.06 -0.83 -16.24
C ASP A 63 6.73 -1.58 -16.12
N THR A 64 5.68 -1.06 -16.77
CA THR A 64 4.36 -1.68 -16.71
C THR A 64 3.76 -1.91 -18.08
N SER A 65 3.41 -3.17 -18.31
CA SER A 65 2.63 -3.63 -19.45
C SER A 65 1.48 -4.47 -18.92
N LEU A 66 0.30 -4.34 -19.51
CA LEU A 66 -0.83 -5.21 -19.21
C LEU A 66 -1.56 -5.57 -20.49
N ASN A 67 -1.90 -6.86 -20.62
CA ASN A 67 -2.66 -7.35 -21.77
C ASN A 67 -2.01 -7.01 -23.14
N GLY A 68 -0.67 -6.94 -23.18
CA GLY A 68 0.10 -6.62 -24.39
C GLY A 68 0.16 -5.12 -24.72
N ASN A 69 -0.29 -4.26 -23.80
CA ASN A 69 -0.32 -2.81 -23.94
C ASN A 69 0.62 -2.15 -22.91
N ASP A 70 1.61 -1.37 -23.36
CA ASP A 70 2.52 -0.56 -22.53
C ASP A 70 1.97 0.83 -22.19
N GLY A 71 1.01 1.30 -22.97
CA GLY A 71 0.42 2.64 -22.84
C GLY A 71 -0.79 2.68 -21.91
N VAL A 72 -0.94 1.72 -20.99
CA VAL A 72 -2.13 1.64 -20.13
C VAL A 72 -2.10 2.80 -19.12
N PRO A 73 -3.16 3.63 -19.04
CA PRO A 73 -3.21 4.70 -18.06
C PRO A 73 -3.11 4.17 -16.63
N VAL A 74 -2.28 4.83 -15.81
CA VAL A 74 -2.14 4.53 -14.40
C VAL A 74 -3.11 5.38 -13.61
N SER A 75 -3.93 4.74 -12.79
CA SER A 75 -4.97 5.38 -11.98
C SER A 75 -4.69 5.22 -10.49
N ALA A 76 -5.13 6.17 -9.68
CA ALA A 76 -5.01 6.08 -8.22
C ALA A 76 -6.03 5.09 -7.66
N GLN A 77 -5.67 4.38 -6.57
CA GLN A 77 -6.60 3.54 -5.81
C GLN A 77 -7.44 4.31 -4.78
N GLY A 78 -7.25 5.62 -4.65
CA GLY A 78 -7.85 6.39 -3.54
C GLY A 78 -7.10 6.19 -2.21
N ASN A 79 -7.40 7.04 -1.23
CA ASN A 79 -6.92 6.94 0.16
C ASN A 79 -5.40 6.73 0.33
N ASN A 80 -4.60 7.14 -0.66
CA ASN A 80 -3.17 6.85 -0.73
C ASN A 80 -2.80 5.35 -0.62
N ALA A 81 -3.73 4.46 -0.98
CA ALA A 81 -3.55 2.99 -0.93
C ALA A 81 -2.59 2.47 -2.00
N GLY A 82 -2.44 3.19 -3.11
CA GLY A 82 -1.59 2.78 -4.23
C GLY A 82 -2.13 3.25 -5.57
N MET A 83 -1.81 2.48 -6.60
CA MET A 83 -2.19 2.74 -7.99
C MET A 83 -2.67 1.45 -8.67
N TYR A 84 -3.25 1.56 -9.85
CA TYR A 84 -3.55 0.40 -10.68
C TYR A 84 -3.48 0.76 -12.17
N ILE A 85 -3.29 -0.25 -13.00
CA ILE A 85 -3.56 -0.21 -14.44
C ILE A 85 -4.64 -1.23 -14.77
N ALA A 86 -5.49 -0.93 -15.73
CA ALA A 86 -6.55 -1.84 -16.17
C ALA A 86 -6.64 -1.82 -17.69
N ASP A 87 -6.60 -3.00 -18.30
CA ASP A 87 -6.77 -3.17 -19.74
C ASP A 87 -7.54 -4.44 -20.05
N GLY A 88 -8.55 -4.31 -20.91
CA GLY A 88 -9.52 -5.37 -21.20
C GLY A 88 -10.10 -5.99 -19.93
N LYS A 89 -9.90 -7.30 -19.77
CA LYS A 89 -10.41 -8.08 -18.63
C LYS A 89 -9.46 -8.14 -17.43
N TYR A 90 -8.33 -7.42 -17.45
CA TYR A 90 -7.33 -7.49 -16.40
C TYR A 90 -7.18 -6.16 -15.67
N LYS A 91 -6.94 -6.22 -14.36
CA LYS A 91 -6.51 -5.09 -13.53
C LYS A 91 -5.30 -5.52 -12.70
N LEU A 92 -4.21 -4.77 -12.80
CA LEU A 92 -3.01 -4.93 -11.98
C LEU A 92 -3.03 -3.87 -10.87
N PHE A 93 -3.03 -4.33 -9.63
CA PHE A 93 -2.97 -3.50 -8.42
C PHE A 93 -1.53 -3.32 -7.99
N LEU A 94 -1.17 -2.07 -7.74
CA LEU A 94 0.11 -1.63 -7.18
C LEU A 94 -0.16 -1.10 -5.78
N ASN A 95 -0.22 -2.01 -4.80
CA ASN A 95 -0.59 -1.69 -3.42
C ASN A 95 0.63 -1.18 -2.66
N MET A 96 0.56 0.06 -2.21
CA MET A 96 1.67 0.81 -1.61
C MET A 96 1.36 1.27 -0.19
N GLY A 97 0.09 1.38 0.18
CA GLY A 97 -0.38 1.65 1.54
C GLY A 97 -0.39 0.38 2.40
N VAL A 98 0.74 -0.29 2.51
CA VAL A 98 0.94 -1.50 3.33
C VAL A 98 1.88 -1.21 4.49
N GLU A 99 1.91 -2.11 5.47
CA GLU A 99 2.93 -2.10 6.53
C GLU A 99 4.33 -2.17 5.90
N ASP A 100 5.25 -1.35 6.42
CA ASP A 100 6.58 -1.10 5.84
C ASP A 100 6.56 -0.71 4.35
N GLY A 101 5.43 -0.12 3.92
CA GLY A 101 5.20 0.39 2.57
C GLY A 101 6.01 1.65 2.25
N PRO A 102 6.12 2.01 0.96
CA PRO A 102 6.87 3.19 0.56
C PRO A 102 6.27 4.48 1.13
N ALA A 103 7.16 5.36 1.56
CA ALA A 103 6.83 6.71 1.98
C ALA A 103 6.28 7.54 0.80
N LYS A 104 6.83 7.32 -0.41
CA LYS A 104 6.53 8.11 -1.61
C LYS A 104 6.43 7.17 -2.82
N PHE A 105 5.40 7.31 -3.65
CA PHE A 105 5.25 6.55 -4.89
C PHE A 105 4.64 7.41 -5.99
N ASN A 106 4.89 7.04 -7.24
CA ASN A 106 4.41 7.76 -8.41
C ASN A 106 4.34 6.85 -9.64
N ALA A 107 3.63 7.32 -10.67
CA ALA A 107 3.66 6.72 -12.00
C ALA A 107 4.01 7.77 -13.03
N MET A 108 4.68 7.34 -14.10
CA MET A 108 5.27 8.23 -15.09
C MET A 108 5.57 7.51 -16.39
N ASN A 109 6.15 8.24 -17.33
CA ASN A 109 6.70 7.65 -18.53
C ASN A 109 7.92 6.78 -18.19
N TYR A 110 7.97 5.56 -18.73
CA TYR A 110 9.19 4.75 -18.70
C TYR A 110 10.35 5.46 -19.44
N HIS A 111 10.04 6.32 -20.41
CA HIS A 111 11.01 6.97 -21.28
C HIS A 111 12.14 7.69 -20.56
N ARG A 112 13.32 7.45 -21.14
CA ARG A 112 14.64 7.72 -20.61
C ARG A 112 15.30 8.82 -21.43
N ASN A 113 15.44 10.02 -20.87
CA ASN A 113 16.35 11.00 -21.46
C ASN A 113 17.80 10.63 -21.09
N GLY A 114 18.57 10.05 -22.02
CA GLY A 114 20.04 9.94 -21.88
C GLY A 114 20.71 8.55 -21.98
N GLY A 115 20.05 7.52 -22.51
CA GLY A 115 20.69 6.20 -22.74
C GLY A 115 20.97 5.39 -21.46
N TYR A 116 21.58 4.20 -21.60
CA TYR A 116 21.58 3.14 -20.58
C TYR A 116 22.26 3.42 -19.23
N ASN A 117 22.78 4.63 -19.02
CA ASN A 117 23.86 4.89 -18.07
C ASN A 117 23.52 5.85 -16.90
N LEU A 118 22.28 6.34 -16.80
CA LEU A 118 21.85 7.17 -15.66
C LEU A 118 20.75 6.47 -14.85
N SER A 119 20.93 6.44 -13.53
CA SER A 119 20.13 5.73 -12.51
C SER A 119 18.84 6.43 -12.10
N ASP A 120 18.44 7.50 -12.80
CA ASP A 120 17.25 8.33 -12.49
C ASP A 120 15.96 7.80 -13.15
N TYR A 121 15.97 6.52 -13.53
CA TYR A 121 14.82 5.82 -14.07
C TYR A 121 13.61 6.00 -13.14
N ALA A 122 12.48 6.41 -13.70
CA ALA A 122 11.24 6.67 -12.97
C ALA A 122 11.38 7.61 -11.74
N MET A 123 12.20 8.65 -11.86
CA MET A 123 12.34 9.71 -10.84
C MET A 123 11.83 11.09 -11.28
N ASN A 124 11.55 11.26 -12.58
CA ASN A 124 11.29 12.56 -13.20
C ASN A 124 10.01 13.24 -12.71
N ASP A 125 8.99 12.47 -12.38
CA ASP A 125 7.68 13.03 -12.01
C ASP A 125 7.52 13.26 -10.50
N TYR A 126 8.56 13.00 -9.70
CA TYR A 126 8.61 13.49 -8.33
C TYR A 126 8.83 15.01 -8.31
N SER A 127 8.36 15.68 -7.26
CA SER A 127 8.54 17.13 -7.11
C SER A 127 9.30 17.48 -5.82
N PRO A 128 10.57 17.94 -5.91
CA PRO A 128 11.43 17.97 -7.11
C PRO A 128 11.81 16.56 -7.63
N ALA A 129 12.36 16.45 -8.83
CA ALA A 129 12.71 15.17 -9.49
C ALA A 129 13.97 14.50 -8.89
N ASN A 130 13.94 14.18 -7.60
CA ASN A 130 15.06 13.58 -6.87
C ASN A 130 14.53 12.69 -5.72
N PHE A 131 15.42 12.14 -4.89
CA PHE A 131 15.04 11.23 -3.79
C PHE A 131 14.12 11.90 -2.76
N ASP A 132 14.36 13.16 -2.45
CA ASP A 132 13.56 13.94 -1.50
C ASP A 132 12.20 14.36 -2.07
N GLY A 133 12.07 14.39 -3.39
CA GLY A 133 10.86 14.69 -4.13
C GLY A 133 9.61 13.96 -3.67
N THR A 134 8.52 14.71 -3.58
CA THR A 134 7.19 14.21 -3.23
C THR A 134 6.57 13.40 -4.36
N GLY A 135 5.82 12.35 -4.01
CA GLY A 135 5.03 11.53 -4.95
C GLY A 135 3.55 11.85 -4.86
N ILE A 136 2.68 10.95 -5.35
CA ILE A 136 1.24 11.26 -5.44
C ILE A 136 0.51 11.31 -4.10
N LYS A 137 1.11 10.80 -3.02
CA LYS A 137 0.50 10.80 -1.68
C LYS A 137 0.09 12.21 -1.21
N VAL A 138 0.85 13.25 -1.58
CA VAL A 138 0.53 14.64 -1.20
C VAL A 138 -0.71 15.19 -1.91
N LYS A 139 -1.09 14.58 -3.04
CA LYS A 139 -2.28 14.98 -3.82
C LYS A 139 -3.57 14.35 -3.28
N ASN A 140 -3.47 13.29 -2.48
CA ASN A 140 -4.60 12.53 -1.93
C ASN A 140 -5.71 12.26 -2.97
N LEU A 141 -5.30 11.72 -4.11
CA LEU A 141 -6.18 11.51 -5.26
C LEU A 141 -7.32 10.55 -4.93
N LYS A 142 -8.52 10.82 -5.46
CA LYS A 142 -9.65 9.88 -5.42
C LYS A 142 -9.37 8.64 -6.27
N GLU A 143 -10.02 7.53 -5.96
CA GLU A 143 -9.94 6.33 -6.79
C GLU A 143 -10.34 6.63 -8.25
N GLY A 144 -9.62 6.06 -9.21
CA GLY A 144 -9.85 6.25 -10.64
C GLY A 144 -9.30 7.55 -11.21
N ALA A 145 -8.79 8.47 -10.38
CA ALA A 145 -8.10 9.64 -10.87
C ALA A 145 -6.82 9.22 -11.63
N THR A 146 -6.65 9.74 -12.84
CA THR A 146 -5.47 9.47 -13.65
C THR A 146 -4.22 10.05 -12.98
N VAL A 147 -3.25 9.18 -12.70
CA VAL A 147 -1.92 9.55 -12.22
C VAL A 147 -1.01 9.85 -13.40
N TYR A 148 -1.03 8.96 -14.40
CA TYR A 148 -0.23 9.08 -15.61
C TYR A 148 -1.01 8.50 -16.80
N SER A 149 -0.87 9.14 -17.96
CA SER A 149 -1.39 8.64 -19.24
C SER A 149 -0.41 9.03 -20.34
N GLY A 150 0.21 8.02 -20.94
CA GLY A 150 1.18 8.16 -22.02
C GLY A 150 1.45 6.80 -22.66
N SER A 151 2.38 6.74 -23.61
CA SER A 151 2.59 5.56 -24.46
C SER A 151 3.32 4.39 -23.79
N ASP A 152 4.01 4.66 -22.69
CA ASP A 152 4.98 3.74 -22.08
C ASP A 152 5.00 4.05 -20.58
N SER A 153 4.26 3.27 -19.79
CA SER A 153 3.98 3.58 -18.39
C SER A 153 4.88 2.81 -17.45
N ALA A 154 5.32 3.47 -16.38
CA ALA A 154 6.09 2.88 -15.30
C ALA A 154 5.58 3.35 -13.95
N TYR A 155 5.94 2.63 -12.88
CA TYR A 155 5.77 3.11 -11.52
C TYR A 155 7.05 3.02 -10.72
N SER A 156 7.10 3.85 -9.67
CA SER A 156 8.21 3.88 -8.73
C SER A 156 7.73 4.08 -7.30
N ALA A 157 8.57 3.64 -6.37
CA ALA A 157 8.36 3.69 -4.94
C ALA A 157 9.69 4.01 -4.23
N LYS A 158 9.60 4.84 -3.19
CA LYS A 158 10.71 5.27 -2.33
C LYS A 158 10.32 5.18 -0.87
N TRP A 159 11.25 4.70 -0.07
CA TRP A 159 11.18 4.80 1.39
C TRP A 159 11.92 6.03 1.86
N ASN A 160 11.71 6.41 3.12
CA ASN A 160 12.46 7.50 3.71
C ASN A 160 13.94 7.15 3.75
N TRP A 161 14.77 8.18 3.62
CA TRP A 161 16.18 8.06 3.94
C TRP A 161 16.31 7.64 5.40
N GLN A 162 17.22 6.70 5.67
CA GLN A 162 17.45 6.23 7.03
C GLN A 162 18.89 5.77 7.22
N THR A 163 19.27 5.68 8.50
CA THR A 163 20.54 5.09 8.92
C THR A 163 20.36 3.61 9.19
N PHE A 164 21.05 2.77 8.42
CA PHE A 164 21.13 1.33 8.60
C PHE A 164 22.19 1.02 9.66
N GLN A 165 21.74 0.66 10.87
CA GLN A 165 22.63 0.32 11.98
C GLN A 165 23.31 -1.04 11.77
N PRO A 166 24.54 -1.22 12.26
CA PRO A 166 25.20 -2.53 12.31
C PRO A 166 24.30 -3.61 12.90
N ASP A 167 24.45 -4.84 12.40
CA ASP A 167 23.77 -6.03 12.92
C ASP A 167 22.23 -5.95 12.96
N THR A 168 21.65 -5.05 12.16
CA THR A 168 20.20 -4.80 12.13
C THR A 168 19.61 -5.21 10.79
N VAL A 169 18.42 -5.83 10.83
CA VAL A 169 17.62 -6.15 9.65
C VAL A 169 16.51 -5.12 9.51
N TYR A 170 16.38 -4.55 8.32
CA TYR A 170 15.31 -3.64 7.94
C TYR A 170 14.42 -4.32 6.91
N HIS A 171 13.11 -4.06 7.00
CA HIS A 171 12.11 -4.64 6.13
C HIS A 171 11.40 -3.55 5.33
N PHE A 172 11.13 -3.83 4.06
CA PHE A 172 10.43 -2.95 3.13
C PHE A 172 9.49 -3.78 2.27
N ARG A 173 8.30 -3.25 1.97
CA ARG A 173 7.27 -4.03 1.28
C ARG A 173 6.45 -3.22 0.28
N ASN A 174 6.11 -3.84 -0.85
CA ASN A 174 5.00 -3.43 -1.68
C ASN A 174 4.25 -4.66 -2.18
N ASP A 175 2.95 -4.52 -2.44
CA ASP A 175 2.12 -5.67 -2.85
C ASP A 175 1.67 -5.50 -4.30
N LEU A 176 1.72 -6.58 -5.07
CA LEU A 176 1.22 -6.62 -6.45
C LEU A 176 0.06 -7.60 -6.56
N GLY A 177 -1.10 -7.13 -7.00
CA GLY A 177 -2.27 -7.99 -7.24
C GLY A 177 -2.68 -8.01 -8.69
N ILE A 178 -3.24 -9.11 -9.17
CA ILE A 178 -3.92 -9.13 -10.48
C ILE A 178 -5.33 -9.67 -10.31
N ALA A 179 -6.31 -8.95 -10.80
CA ALA A 179 -7.69 -9.41 -10.91
C ALA A 179 -8.09 -9.56 -12.36
N THR A 180 -8.98 -10.53 -12.58
CA THR A 180 -9.74 -10.63 -13.82
C THR A 180 -11.13 -10.05 -13.62
N ALA A 181 -11.75 -9.56 -14.69
CA ALA A 181 -13.10 -9.01 -14.65
C ALA A 181 -14.09 -10.04 -14.07
N GLY A 182 -14.94 -9.59 -13.15
CA GLY A 182 -15.87 -10.42 -12.39
C GLY A 182 -15.30 -10.97 -11.08
N LEU A 183 -13.99 -10.86 -10.83
CA LEU A 183 -13.41 -11.27 -9.54
C LEU A 183 -13.86 -10.30 -8.44
N VAL A 184 -14.49 -10.84 -7.40
CA VAL A 184 -14.88 -10.12 -6.20
C VAL A 184 -13.78 -10.30 -5.15
N VAL A 185 -13.28 -9.21 -4.58
CA VAL A 185 -12.21 -9.24 -3.57
C VAL A 185 -12.62 -8.34 -2.41
N PRO A 186 -13.23 -8.90 -1.35
CA PRO A 186 -13.59 -8.12 -0.19
C PRO A 186 -12.38 -7.73 0.65
N GLU A 187 -12.25 -6.44 0.93
CA GLU A 187 -11.33 -5.91 1.93
C GLU A 187 -12.14 -5.19 3.01
N ALA A 188 -11.78 -5.43 4.27
CA ALA A 188 -12.30 -4.72 5.42
C ALA A 188 -11.15 -4.35 6.36
N ALA A 189 -11.22 -3.17 6.96
CA ALA A 189 -10.29 -2.70 7.97
C ALA A 189 -11.06 -1.99 9.08
N GLU A 190 -10.61 -2.16 10.31
CA GLU A 190 -11.16 -1.49 11.49
C GLU A 190 -10.05 -0.70 12.17
N THR A 191 -10.36 0.53 12.56
CA THR A 191 -9.45 1.38 13.35
C THR A 191 -10.23 2.03 14.48
N TYR A 192 -9.52 2.41 15.55
CA TYR A 192 -10.09 3.15 16.65
C TYR A 192 -9.24 4.39 16.95
N LYS A 193 -9.90 5.46 17.39
CA LYS A 193 -9.25 6.70 17.79
C LYS A 193 -9.90 7.25 19.04
N ASN A 194 -9.11 7.40 20.11
CA ASN A 194 -9.49 8.15 21.29
C ASN A 194 -9.65 9.63 20.95
N LYS A 195 -10.79 10.22 21.34
CA LYS A 195 -11.15 11.63 21.06
C LYS A 195 -10.93 12.53 22.26
N THR A 196 -10.77 11.97 23.45
CA THR A 196 -10.71 12.71 24.72
C THR A 196 -9.29 12.75 25.26
N THR A 197 -8.64 11.58 25.40
CA THR A 197 -7.29 11.50 25.97
C THR A 197 -6.21 11.40 24.88
N SER A 198 -5.08 12.09 25.06
CA SER A 198 -3.96 12.19 24.10
C SER A 198 -2.65 11.57 24.57
N ASP A 199 -2.62 10.96 25.75
CA ASP A 199 -1.43 10.34 26.35
C ASP A 199 -1.09 8.94 25.77
N GLN A 200 -1.72 8.58 24.65
CA GLN A 200 -1.63 7.28 23.99
C GLN A 200 -2.17 6.11 24.81
N LYS A 201 -2.95 6.37 25.87
CA LYS A 201 -3.69 5.37 26.65
C LYS A 201 -5.20 5.60 26.56
N ASN A 202 -5.96 4.59 26.97
CA ASN A 202 -7.41 4.66 27.12
C ASN A 202 -7.76 4.71 28.61
N HIS A 203 -8.69 5.58 28.96
CA HIS A 203 -9.23 5.77 30.30
C HIS A 203 -10.73 5.52 30.31
N VAL A 204 -11.25 5.25 31.51
CA VAL A 204 -12.70 5.19 31.74
C VAL A 204 -13.30 6.57 31.41
N GLN A 205 -14.47 6.58 30.75
CA GLN A 205 -15.17 7.78 30.23
C GLN A 205 -14.54 8.41 28.96
N ASP A 206 -13.53 7.79 28.36
CA ASP A 206 -13.05 8.25 27.06
C ASP A 206 -14.09 8.03 25.97
N ASN A 207 -14.17 8.97 25.03
CA ASN A 207 -14.95 8.81 23.81
C ASN A 207 -14.04 8.28 22.71
N ILE A 208 -14.39 7.12 22.15
CA ILE A 208 -13.61 6.47 21.10
C ILE A 208 -14.44 6.44 19.82
N THR A 209 -13.85 6.84 18.70
CA THR A 209 -14.43 6.59 17.38
C THR A 209 -13.87 5.30 16.82
N ILE A 210 -14.75 4.38 16.45
CA ILE A 210 -14.43 3.18 15.69
C ILE A 210 -14.79 3.45 14.23
N GLU A 211 -13.84 3.23 13.33
CA GLU A 211 -14.02 3.42 11.90
C GLU A 211 -13.79 2.08 11.19
N MET A 212 -14.84 1.57 10.57
CA MET A 212 -14.79 0.41 9.67
C MET A 212 -14.75 0.91 8.23
N LYS A 213 -13.74 0.46 7.47
CA LYS A 213 -13.62 0.71 6.04
C LYS A 213 -13.81 -0.60 5.31
N THR A 214 -14.57 -0.57 4.22
CA THR A 214 -14.70 -1.71 3.32
C THR A 214 -14.42 -1.27 1.90
N HIS A 215 -13.81 -2.15 1.10
CA HIS A 215 -13.43 -1.85 -0.26
C HIS A 215 -13.44 -3.11 -1.13
N ASN A 216 -14.11 -3.06 -2.29
CA ASN A 216 -14.01 -4.10 -3.31
C ASN A 216 -12.75 -3.89 -4.14
N LEU A 217 -11.67 -4.59 -3.78
CA LEU A 217 -10.45 -4.66 -4.58
C LEU A 217 -10.62 -5.52 -5.84
N GLY A 218 -11.84 -5.91 -6.19
CA GLY A 218 -12.14 -6.64 -7.42
C GLY A 218 -11.98 -5.80 -8.68
N TYR A 219 -12.28 -6.41 -9.83
CA TYR A 219 -12.31 -5.71 -11.12
C TYR A 219 -13.61 -6.03 -11.84
N SER A 220 -14.31 -4.98 -12.30
CA SER A 220 -15.63 -5.08 -12.95
C SER A 220 -16.54 -6.07 -12.21
N SER A 221 -16.65 -5.88 -10.90
CA SER A 221 -17.37 -6.78 -10.00
C SER A 221 -18.19 -5.98 -8.99
N GLU A 222 -19.25 -6.62 -8.51
CA GLU A 222 -20.21 -6.01 -7.59
C GLU A 222 -20.30 -6.82 -6.31
N TRP A 223 -20.57 -6.10 -5.23
CA TRP A 223 -20.94 -6.66 -3.94
C TRP A 223 -22.45 -6.69 -3.82
N LYS A 224 -22.99 -7.81 -3.36
CA LYS A 224 -24.43 -7.97 -3.08
C LYS A 224 -24.58 -8.46 -1.65
N ASP A 225 -25.63 -7.98 -0.97
CA ASP A 225 -26.04 -8.44 0.36
C ASP A 225 -24.91 -8.38 1.41
N ILE A 226 -24.23 -7.23 1.49
CA ILE A 226 -23.07 -7.06 2.36
C ILE A 226 -23.48 -6.89 3.82
N ASN A 227 -22.87 -7.70 4.67
CA ASN A 227 -22.94 -7.57 6.12
C ASN A 227 -21.56 -7.23 6.67
N VAL A 228 -21.47 -6.13 7.41
CA VAL A 228 -20.25 -5.68 8.09
C VAL A 228 -20.49 -5.78 9.59
N THR A 229 -19.69 -6.58 10.29
CA THR A 229 -19.80 -6.78 11.73
C THR A 229 -18.51 -6.40 12.43
N SER A 230 -18.65 -5.86 13.64
CA SER A 230 -17.55 -5.61 14.56
C SER A 230 -17.94 -6.10 15.95
N LYS A 231 -16.98 -6.67 16.69
CA LYS A 231 -17.19 -7.09 18.07
C LYS A 231 -16.77 -5.97 19.01
N ILE A 232 -17.73 -5.18 19.45
CA ILE A 232 -17.50 -4.08 20.39
C ILE A 232 -17.41 -4.63 21.83
N PRO A 233 -16.31 -4.35 22.58
CA PRO A 233 -16.19 -4.74 23.99
C PRO A 233 -17.39 -4.30 24.82
N ASP A 234 -17.78 -5.09 25.82
CA ASP A 234 -18.97 -4.84 26.64
C ASP A 234 -18.81 -3.60 27.52
N GLU A 235 -17.56 -3.19 27.79
CA GLU A 235 -17.20 -2.02 28.58
C GLU A 235 -17.43 -0.69 27.83
N LEU A 236 -17.73 -0.73 26.53
CA LEU A 236 -18.04 0.45 25.74
C LEU A 236 -19.55 0.61 25.56
N ASP A 237 -20.05 1.81 25.83
CA ASP A 237 -21.38 2.20 25.42
C ASP A 237 -21.35 2.72 23.97
N ILE A 238 -22.28 2.23 23.15
CA ILE A 238 -22.42 2.68 21.75
C ILE A 238 -23.46 3.80 21.71
N ASP A 239 -23.10 4.94 21.12
CA ASP A 239 -24.05 5.99 20.78
C ASP A 239 -24.58 5.76 19.36
N PRO A 240 -25.77 5.16 19.19
CA PRO A 240 -26.31 4.82 17.87
C PRO A 240 -26.62 6.03 17.01
N SER A 241 -26.79 7.22 17.62
CA SER A 241 -27.03 8.46 16.86
C SER A 241 -25.81 8.93 16.06
N THR A 242 -24.62 8.41 16.39
CA THR A 242 -23.36 8.75 15.74
C THR A 242 -23.00 7.82 14.59
N ILE A 243 -23.75 6.73 14.40
CA ILE A 243 -23.48 5.71 13.38
C ILE A 243 -23.86 6.26 12.00
N LYS A 244 -22.88 6.26 11.09
CA LYS A 244 -23.05 6.73 9.71
C LYS A 244 -22.15 5.97 8.74
N VAL A 245 -22.61 5.86 7.50
CA VAL A 245 -21.83 5.32 6.39
C VAL A 245 -21.36 6.48 5.52
N THR A 246 -20.09 6.49 5.15
CA THR A 246 -19.58 7.41 4.11
C THR A 246 -19.30 6.59 2.85
N LEU A 247 -19.94 6.94 1.75
CA LEU A 247 -19.77 6.28 0.46
C LEU A 247 -18.47 6.77 -0.24
N ASN A 248 -18.00 6.04 -1.25
CA ASN A 248 -16.78 6.39 -1.99
C ASN A 248 -16.82 7.78 -2.64
N ASN A 249 -18.00 8.29 -2.98
CA ASN A 249 -18.16 9.64 -3.54
C ASN A 249 -18.10 10.75 -2.47
N GLY A 250 -18.09 10.39 -1.18
CA GLY A 250 -18.09 11.29 -0.02
C GLY A 250 -19.45 11.51 0.61
N ASP A 251 -20.53 10.97 0.02
CA ASP A 251 -21.88 11.13 0.56
C ASP A 251 -22.01 10.38 1.89
N GLN A 252 -22.74 10.97 2.82
CA GLN A 252 -23.04 10.36 4.11
C GLN A 252 -24.47 9.82 4.12
N VAL A 253 -24.60 8.55 4.47
CA VAL A 253 -25.88 7.89 4.71
C VAL A 253 -25.98 7.66 6.22
N ALA A 254 -26.93 8.33 6.86
CA ALA A 254 -27.25 8.06 8.26
C ALA A 254 -27.85 6.65 8.36
N ILE A 255 -27.41 5.87 9.33
CA ILE A 255 -28.08 4.62 9.69
C ILE A 255 -29.14 4.99 10.73
N ASP A 256 -30.38 4.58 10.48
CA ASP A 256 -31.46 4.74 11.43
C ASP A 256 -31.09 4.03 12.74
N ALA A 257 -31.01 4.78 13.84
CA ALA A 257 -30.64 4.27 15.15
C ALA A 257 -31.52 3.11 15.62
N SER A 258 -32.77 3.00 15.13
CA SER A 258 -33.67 1.87 15.42
C SER A 258 -33.20 0.54 14.83
N LYS A 259 -32.21 0.55 13.92
CA LYS A 259 -31.60 -0.66 13.34
C LYS A 259 -30.57 -1.30 14.25
N TYR A 260 -30.05 -0.55 15.24
CA TYR A 260 -29.16 -1.09 16.25
C TYR A 260 -29.94 -1.92 17.27
N ASN A 261 -29.52 -3.17 17.47
CA ASN A 261 -30.04 -4.07 18.48
C ASN A 261 -29.10 -4.08 19.68
N GLN A 262 -29.53 -3.42 20.77
CA GLN A 262 -28.77 -3.30 22.00
C GLN A 262 -28.45 -4.65 22.67
N THR A 263 -29.34 -5.65 22.53
CA THR A 263 -29.15 -6.98 23.13
C THR A 263 -28.03 -7.74 22.44
N THR A 264 -27.94 -7.63 21.10
CA THR A 264 -26.90 -8.30 20.32
C THR A 264 -25.68 -7.43 20.07
N ARG A 265 -25.74 -6.14 20.43
CA ARG A 265 -24.72 -5.11 20.14
C ARG A 265 -24.36 -5.07 18.65
N MET A 266 -25.37 -5.24 17.77
CA MET A 266 -25.25 -5.27 16.30
C MET A 266 -26.24 -4.30 15.67
#